data_AF-V4N0B5-F1
#
_entry.id   AF-V4N0B5-F1
#
_cell.length_a   1.000
_cell.length_b   1.000
_cell.length_c   1.000
_cell.angle_alpha   90.00
_cell.angle_beta   90.00
_cell.angle_gamma   90.00
#
_symmetry.space_group_name_H-M   'P 1'
#
loop_
_entity.id
_entity.type
_entity.pdbx_description
1 polymer ?
#
loop_
_entity_poly.entity_id
_entity_poly.type
_entity_poly.pdbx_seq_one_letter_code
_entity_poly.pdbx_strand_id
1 'polypeptide(L)'
;ALKTSNRHDAILVVAILLTTATYQAGLSPPGRLWQEDSEPSTSYPHKHKAGQMTMAFYPALIFLGVNGFAFLSSIYVITLLIIGLPMWKFIYSATLALCVALLSSYTNIFPKSYGGSRRILKVVFICALFFGTMLYVT
;
A
#
# COMPACT_ATOMS: atom_id res chain seq x y z
N ALA A 1 35.93 5.65 4.61
CA ALA A 1 34.83 6.15 3.76
C ALA A 1 34.14 5.07 2.91
N LEU A 2 34.80 3.98 2.49
CA LEU A 2 34.22 2.98 1.57
C LEU A 2 33.12 2.06 2.17
N LYS A 3 33.05 1.90 3.50
CA LYS A 3 32.15 0.93 4.16
C LYS A 3 30.70 1.41 4.29
N THR A 4 30.44 2.71 4.16
CA THR A 4 29.09 3.31 4.25
C THR A 4 28.31 3.18 2.93
N SER A 5 28.98 3.27 1.77
CA SER A 5 28.34 3.15 0.45
C SER A 5 27.67 1.80 0.26
N ASN A 6 28.41 0.69 0.48
CA ASN A 6 27.87 -0.66 0.26
C ASN A 6 26.65 -0.98 1.14
N ARG A 7 26.59 -0.40 2.35
CA ARG A 7 25.43 -0.57 3.25
C ARG A 7 24.23 0.23 2.78
N HIS A 8 24.46 1.45 2.31
CA HIS A 8 23.42 2.30 1.75
C HIS A 8 22.77 1.64 0.52
N ASP A 9 23.58 1.14 -0.40
CA ASP A 9 23.10 0.48 -1.61
C ASP A 9 22.33 -0.81 -1.30
N ALA A 10 22.82 -1.62 -0.35
CA ALA A 10 22.11 -2.81 0.10
C ALA A 10 20.75 -2.48 0.74
N ILE A 11 20.70 -1.47 1.61
CA ILE A 11 19.45 -1.04 2.25
C ILE A 11 18.47 -0.49 1.20
N LEU A 12 18.94 0.28 0.23
CA LEU A 12 18.12 0.79 -0.86
C LEU A 12 17.50 -0.34 -1.68
N VAL A 13 18.29 -1.34 -2.06
CA VAL A 13 17.80 -2.52 -2.77
C VAL A 13 16.75 -3.26 -1.95
N VAL A 14 17.01 -3.52 -0.66
CA VAL A 14 16.03 -4.19 0.22
C VAL A 14 14.74 -3.37 0.35
N ALA A 15 14.83 -2.05 0.46
CA ALA A 15 13.67 -1.18 0.56
C ALA A 15 12.84 -1.17 -0.74
N ILE A 16 13.50 -1.15 -1.91
CA ILE A 16 12.83 -1.29 -3.21
C ILE A 16 12.13 -2.65 -3.29
N LEU A 17 12.81 -3.74 -2.95
CA LEU A 17 12.24 -5.08 -2.96
C LEU A 17 11.02 -5.19 -2.04
N LEU A 18 11.09 -4.63 -0.83
CA LEU A 18 9.97 -4.62 0.11
C LEU A 18 8.79 -3.79 -0.43
N THR A 19 9.07 -2.64 -1.04
CA THR A 19 8.06 -1.80 -1.70
C THR A 19 7.38 -2.55 -2.84
N THR A 20 8.15 -3.25 -3.69
CA THR A 20 7.61 -4.06 -4.78
C THR A 20 6.80 -5.24 -4.26
N ALA A 21 7.30 -5.98 -3.27
CA ALA A 21 6.61 -7.13 -2.71
C ALA A 21 5.25 -6.75 -2.09
N THR A 22 5.22 -5.68 -1.31
CA THR A 22 3.99 -5.17 -0.68
C THR A 22 3.03 -4.54 -1.69
N TYR A 23 3.53 -3.89 -2.75
CA TYR A 23 2.72 -3.42 -3.88
C TYR A 23 2.02 -4.58 -4.59
N GLN A 24 2.77 -5.63 -4.94
CA GLN A 24 2.23 -6.82 -5.60
C GLN A 24 1.21 -7.55 -4.72
N ALA A 25 1.53 -7.73 -3.43
CA ALA A 25 0.63 -8.33 -2.45
C ALA A 25 -0.66 -7.50 -2.26
N GLY A 26 -0.56 -6.17 -2.31
CA GLY A 26 -1.70 -5.27 -2.20
C GLY A 26 -2.66 -5.33 -3.39
N LEU A 27 -2.13 -5.49 -4.62
CA LEU A 27 -2.93 -5.64 -5.84
C LEU A 27 -3.51 -7.03 -6.00
N SER A 28 -2.80 -8.06 -5.55
CA SER A 28 -3.17 -9.47 -5.69
C SER A 28 -3.26 -10.14 -4.32
N PRO A 29 -4.32 -9.88 -3.56
CA PRO A 29 -4.47 -10.42 -2.22
C PRO A 29 -4.70 -11.95 -2.22
N PRO A 30 -4.25 -12.65 -1.16
CA PRO A 30 -4.52 -14.07 -0.99
C PRO A 30 -6.03 -14.31 -0.86
N GLY A 31 -6.52 -15.36 -1.51
CA GLY A 31 -7.95 -15.64 -1.63
C GLY A 31 -8.54 -15.30 -3.00
N ARG A 32 -7.81 -14.55 -3.84
CA ARG A 32 -8.24 -14.06 -5.16
C ARG A 32 -9.32 -12.97 -5.06
N LEU A 33 -9.54 -12.32 -6.19
CA LEU A 33 -10.60 -11.33 -6.37
C LEU A 33 -11.83 -12.02 -6.96
N TRP A 34 -13.01 -11.56 -6.59
CA TRP A 34 -14.24 -11.92 -7.29
C TRP A 34 -14.12 -11.49 -8.76
N GLN A 35 -14.50 -12.38 -9.67
CA GLN A 35 -14.42 -12.12 -11.12
C GLN A 35 -15.74 -11.59 -11.68
N GLU A 36 -16.83 -11.83 -10.97
CA GLU A 36 -18.18 -11.45 -11.36
C GLU A 36 -18.85 -10.62 -10.25
N ASP A 37 -19.85 -9.83 -10.66
CA ASP A 37 -20.77 -9.20 -9.72
C ASP A 37 -21.83 -10.22 -9.33
N SER A 38 -22.09 -10.38 -8.02
CA SER A 38 -23.19 -11.22 -7.55
C SER A 38 -24.21 -10.43 -6.75
N GLU A 39 -25.48 -10.69 -7.02
CA GLU A 39 -26.59 -10.33 -6.15
C GLU A 39 -26.67 -11.36 -4.99
N PRO A 40 -27.20 -10.98 -3.82
CA PRO A 40 -27.42 -11.93 -2.74
C PRO A 40 -28.40 -13.01 -3.19
N SER A 41 -27.99 -14.27 -3.09
CA SER A 41 -28.78 -15.44 -3.50
C SER A 41 -28.81 -16.49 -2.38
N THR A 42 -29.67 -17.50 -2.52
CA THR A 42 -29.77 -18.62 -1.55
C THR A 42 -28.45 -19.37 -1.36
N SER A 43 -27.55 -19.33 -2.35
CA SER A 43 -26.22 -19.94 -2.30
C SER A 43 -25.13 -18.98 -1.79
N TYR A 44 -25.32 -17.66 -1.96
CA TYR A 44 -24.36 -16.64 -1.54
C TYR A 44 -25.08 -15.49 -0.80
N PRO A 45 -25.12 -15.52 0.55
CA PRO A 45 -25.88 -14.55 1.32
C PRO A 45 -25.30 -13.12 1.28
N HIS A 46 -24.10 -12.94 0.72
CA HIS A 46 -23.41 -11.65 0.67
C HIS A 46 -23.23 -11.18 -0.77
N LYS A 47 -23.67 -9.95 -1.05
CA LYS A 47 -23.39 -9.22 -2.29
C LYS A 47 -21.89 -9.00 -2.44
N HIS A 48 -21.32 -9.34 -3.58
CA HIS A 48 -19.95 -8.99 -3.92
C HIS A 48 -19.88 -8.38 -5.32
N LYS A 49 -18.85 -7.57 -5.55
CA LYS A 49 -18.52 -7.00 -6.85
C LYS A 49 -17.22 -7.58 -7.38
N ALA A 50 -17.13 -7.66 -8.70
CA ALA A 50 -15.91 -7.97 -9.41
C ALA A 50 -14.79 -7.03 -8.95
N GLY A 51 -13.61 -7.59 -8.71
CA GLY A 51 -12.45 -6.89 -8.19
C GLY A 51 -12.40 -6.76 -6.67
N GLN A 52 -13.40 -7.22 -5.91
CA GLN A 52 -13.32 -7.27 -4.44
C GLN A 52 -12.61 -8.53 -3.95
N MET A 53 -11.92 -8.42 -2.82
CA MET A 53 -11.30 -9.56 -2.15
C MET A 53 -12.38 -10.56 -1.70
N THR A 54 -12.16 -11.84 -1.98
CA THR A 54 -13.02 -12.95 -1.51
C THR A 54 -12.89 -13.21 -0.01
N MET A 55 -11.78 -12.76 0.59
CA MET A 55 -11.45 -12.93 1.99
C MET A 55 -12.43 -12.16 2.90
N ALA A 56 -12.72 -12.75 4.06
CA ALA A 56 -13.52 -12.09 5.09
C ALA A 56 -12.90 -10.77 5.57
N PHE A 57 -13.73 -9.85 6.06
CA PHE A 57 -13.33 -8.49 6.40
C PHE A 57 -12.16 -8.39 7.40
N TYR A 58 -12.18 -9.18 8.49
CA TYR A 58 -11.13 -9.16 9.52
C TYR A 58 -9.75 -9.61 9.02
N PRO A 59 -9.59 -10.79 8.39
CA PRO A 59 -8.29 -11.18 7.86
C PRO A 59 -7.84 -10.28 6.70
N ALA A 60 -8.77 -9.76 5.90
CA ALA A 60 -8.46 -8.75 4.88
C ALA A 60 -7.90 -7.45 5.52
N LEU A 61 -8.47 -6.98 6.64
CA LEU A 61 -7.95 -5.82 7.37
C LEU A 61 -6.51 -6.04 7.87
N ILE A 62 -6.25 -7.18 8.50
CA ILE A 62 -4.91 -7.49 9.06
C ILE A 62 -3.90 -7.58 7.92
N PHE A 63 -4.23 -8.30 6.85
CA PHE A 63 -3.37 -8.45 5.68
C PHE A 63 -3.04 -7.08 5.05
N LEU A 64 -4.07 -6.26 4.80
CA LEU A 64 -3.90 -4.94 4.19
C LEU A 64 -3.13 -3.98 5.10
N GLY A 65 -3.43 -4.01 6.40
CA GLY A 65 -2.83 -3.12 7.39
C GLY A 65 -1.33 -3.37 7.53
N VAL A 66 -0.92 -4.64 7.68
CA VAL A 66 0.49 -5.01 7.83
C VAL A 66 1.28 -4.76 6.54
N ASN A 67 0.74 -5.15 5.37
CA ASN A 67 1.39 -4.89 4.08
C ASN A 67 1.46 -3.39 3.76
N GLY A 68 0.39 -2.64 4.05
CA GLY A 68 0.36 -1.19 3.87
C GLY A 68 1.36 -0.47 4.76
N PHE A 69 1.50 -0.89 6.03
CA PHE A 69 2.51 -0.34 6.93
C PHE A 69 3.94 -0.63 6.42
N ALA A 70 4.21 -1.86 5.99
CA ALA A 70 5.50 -2.24 5.42
C ALA A 70 5.83 -1.44 4.14
N PHE A 71 4.85 -1.22 3.27
CA PHE A 71 4.99 -0.39 2.07
C PHE A 71 5.32 1.09 2.39
N LEU A 72 4.62 1.69 3.36
CA LEU A 72 4.88 3.07 3.78
C LEU A 72 6.26 3.20 4.43
N SER A 73 6.64 2.22 5.26
CA SER A 73 7.95 2.17 5.90
C SER A 73 9.07 2.03 4.87
N SER A 74 8.89 1.18 3.84
CA SER A 74 9.90 1.01 2.79
C SER A 74 10.04 2.24 1.91
N ILE A 75 8.93 2.90 1.54
CA ILE A 75 8.94 4.19 0.83
C ILE A 75 9.67 5.27 1.63
N TYR A 76 9.44 5.31 2.95
CA TYR A 76 10.12 6.25 3.84
C TYR A 76 11.64 6.04 3.83
N VAL A 77 12.08 4.77 3.95
CA VAL A 77 13.50 4.41 3.86
C VAL A 77 14.07 4.79 2.49
N ILE A 78 13.40 4.45 1.39
CA ILE A 78 13.83 4.85 0.04
C ILE A 78 14.04 6.36 0.04
N THR A 79 13.03 7.15 0.43
CA THR A 79 13.05 8.62 0.43
C THR A 79 14.24 9.17 1.22
N LEU A 80 14.52 8.64 2.41
CA LEU A 80 15.68 9.04 3.21
C LEU A 80 17.01 8.76 2.51
N LEU A 81 17.13 7.61 1.84
CA LEU A 81 18.36 7.21 1.15
C LEU A 81 18.60 8.00 -0.14
N ILE A 82 17.54 8.48 -0.80
CA ILE A 82 17.67 9.22 -2.05
C ILE A 82 17.86 10.74 -1.87
N ILE A 83 17.71 11.26 -0.64
CA ILE A 83 17.99 12.67 -0.32
C ILE A 83 19.45 13.00 -0.66
N GLY A 84 19.66 14.02 -1.48
CA GLY A 84 20.99 14.48 -1.89
C GLY A 84 21.47 13.93 -3.25
N LEU A 85 20.74 13.03 -3.89
CA LEU A 85 21.00 12.64 -5.28
C LEU A 85 20.43 13.67 -6.27
N PRO A 86 21.08 13.88 -7.44
CA PRO A 86 20.62 14.87 -8.43
C PRO A 86 19.22 14.57 -8.98
N MET A 87 18.77 13.31 -8.94
CA MET A 87 17.47 12.87 -9.44
C MET A 87 16.40 12.68 -8.36
N TRP A 88 16.65 13.13 -7.12
CA TRP A 88 15.79 12.86 -5.97
C TRP A 88 14.32 13.28 -6.18
N LYS A 89 14.09 14.46 -6.76
CA LYS A 89 12.74 15.02 -6.97
C LYS A 89 11.88 14.16 -7.90
N PHE A 90 12.49 13.56 -8.93
CA PHE A 90 11.78 12.68 -9.86
C PHE A 90 11.35 11.39 -9.17
N ILE A 91 12.26 10.77 -8.43
CA ILE A 91 11.98 9.53 -7.68
C ILE A 91 10.94 9.79 -6.58
N TYR A 92 11.00 10.94 -5.91
CA TYR A 92 10.00 11.35 -4.92
C TYR A 92 8.59 11.46 -5.56
N SER A 93 8.49 12.13 -6.72
CA SER A 93 7.22 12.24 -7.46
C SER A 93 6.68 10.86 -7.89
N ALA A 94 7.54 9.99 -8.42
CA ALA A 94 7.18 8.63 -8.80
C ALA A 94 6.68 7.80 -7.59
N THR A 95 7.33 7.96 -6.44
CA THR A 95 6.97 7.28 -5.19
C THR A 95 5.62 7.76 -4.65
N LEU A 96 5.35 9.07 -4.77
CA LEU A 96 4.05 9.66 -4.42
C LEU A 96 2.94 9.14 -5.35
N ALA A 97 3.20 9.08 -6.66
CA ALA A 97 2.27 8.50 -7.62
C ALA A 97 1.97 7.01 -7.32
N LEU A 98 2.99 6.24 -6.95
CA LEU A 98 2.85 4.84 -6.56
C LEU A 98 1.96 4.68 -5.31
N CYS A 99 2.14 5.55 -4.31
CA CYS A 99 1.32 5.58 -3.11
C CYS A 99 -0.16 5.88 -3.42
N VAL A 100 -0.41 6.87 -4.29
CA VAL A 100 -1.78 7.22 -4.74
C VAL A 100 -2.42 6.06 -5.52
N ALA A 101 -1.66 5.38 -6.38
CA ALA A 101 -2.15 4.24 -7.15
C ALA A 101 -2.55 3.05 -6.27
N LEU A 102 -1.74 2.71 -5.25
CA LEU A 102 -2.12 1.67 -4.29
C LEU A 102 -3.34 2.04 -3.47
N LEU A 103 -3.42 3.28 -2.98
CA LEU A 103 -4.58 3.69 -2.22
C LEU A 103 -5.86 3.61 -3.05
N SER A 104 -5.81 4.07 -4.30
CA SER A 104 -6.93 3.97 -5.24
C SER A 104 -7.35 2.51 -5.44
N SER A 105 -6.38 1.61 -5.59
CA SER A 105 -6.64 0.17 -5.74
C SER A 105 -7.27 -0.43 -4.48
N TYR A 106 -6.81 -0.05 -3.28
CA TYR A 106 -7.38 -0.50 -2.02
C TYR A 106 -8.85 -0.10 -1.84
N THR A 107 -9.26 1.06 -2.36
CA THR A 107 -10.69 1.46 -2.29
C THR A 107 -11.61 0.53 -3.08
N ASN A 108 -11.10 -0.10 -4.14
CA ASN A 108 -11.85 -1.00 -5.01
C ASN A 108 -11.74 -2.46 -4.56
N ILE A 109 -10.55 -2.89 -4.13
CA ILE A 109 -10.27 -4.28 -3.73
C ILE A 109 -10.90 -4.62 -2.38
N PHE A 110 -10.99 -3.67 -1.46
CA PHE A 110 -11.40 -3.97 -0.11
C PHE A 110 -12.90 -4.32 -0.02
N PRO A 111 -13.29 -5.38 0.73
CA PRO A 111 -14.69 -5.76 0.89
C PRO A 111 -15.45 -4.61 1.57
N LYS A 112 -16.46 -4.09 0.88
CA LYS A 112 -17.27 -2.96 1.36
C LYS A 112 -18.16 -3.40 2.51
N SER A 113 -17.71 -3.17 3.74
CA SER A 113 -18.60 -3.14 4.91
C SER A 113 -19.25 -1.75 5.00
N TYR A 114 -20.58 -1.71 5.15
CA TYR A 114 -21.44 -0.52 5.03
C TYR A 114 -21.04 0.69 5.90
N GLY A 115 -20.16 0.56 6.90
CA GLY A 115 -19.76 1.67 7.79
C GLY A 115 -18.26 1.85 8.09
N GLY A 116 -17.46 0.78 8.13
CA GLY A 116 -16.09 0.85 8.71
C GLY A 116 -14.95 1.07 7.72
N SER A 117 -15.01 0.45 6.54
CA SER A 117 -13.90 0.41 5.57
C SER A 117 -13.47 1.81 5.12
N ARG A 118 -14.44 2.70 4.87
CA ARG A 118 -14.19 4.05 4.35
C ARG A 118 -13.54 4.99 5.39
N ARG A 119 -13.68 4.70 6.70
CA ARG A 119 -13.05 5.47 7.79
C ARG A 119 -11.60 5.06 7.99
N ILE A 120 -11.32 3.76 8.04
CA ILE A 120 -9.97 3.22 8.27
C ILE A 120 -9.04 3.63 7.12
N LEU A 121 -9.52 3.53 5.88
CA LEU A 121 -8.74 3.92 4.69
C LEU A 121 -8.42 5.42 4.65
N LYS A 122 -9.36 6.27 5.10
CA LYS A 122 -9.12 7.71 5.25
C LYS A 122 -8.06 8.00 6.32
N VAL A 123 -8.09 7.29 7.45
CA VAL A 123 -7.10 7.45 8.51
C VAL A 123 -5.71 7.04 8.04
N VAL A 124 -5.56 5.89 7.37
CA VAL A 124 -4.28 5.45 6.81
C VAL A 124 -3.75 6.48 5.80
N PHE A 125 -4.61 7.02 4.94
CA PHE A 125 -4.21 8.02 3.96
C PHE A 125 -3.81 9.35 4.60
N ILE A 126 -4.53 9.80 5.63
CA ILE A 126 -4.21 11.00 6.40
C ILE A 126 -2.89 10.82 7.15
N CYS A 127 -2.65 9.67 7.76
CA CYS A 127 -1.39 9.36 8.43
C CYS A 127 -0.23 9.33 7.43
N ALA A 128 -0.39 8.69 6.26
CA ALA A 128 0.63 8.65 5.22
C ALA A 128 0.98 10.05 4.70
N LEU A 129 -0.03 10.91 4.48
CA LEU A 129 0.18 12.29 4.08
C LEU A 129 0.87 13.10 5.18
N PHE A 130 0.47 12.94 6.44
CA PHE A 130 1.06 13.65 7.57
C PHE A 130 2.55 13.31 7.74
N PHE A 131 2.91 12.03 7.70
CA PHE A 131 4.30 11.58 7.74
C PHE A 131 5.12 12.09 6.55
N GLY A 132 4.55 12.12 5.34
CA GLY A 132 5.20 12.70 4.15
C GLY A 132 5.46 14.20 4.29
N THR A 133 4.49 14.95 4.83
CA THR A 133 4.63 16.41 5.02
C THR A 133 5.62 16.79 6.12
N MET A 134 5.69 16.04 7.21
CA MET A 134 6.68 16.25 8.28
C MET A 134 8.12 16.05 7.79
N LEU A 135 8.33 15.12 6.85
CA LEU A 135 9.64 14.88 6.24
C LEU A 135 10.01 15.94 5.19
N TYR A 136 9.04 16.55 4.52
CA TYR A 136 9.30 17.67 3.59
C TYR A 136 9.72 18.96 4.33
N VAL A 137 9.30 19.10 5.59
CA VAL A 137 9.53 20.30 6.41
C VAL A 137 10.84 20.22 7.22
N THR A 138 11.36 19.03 7.48
CA THR A 138 12.61 18.80 8.23
C THR A 138 13.80 18.69 7.29
#